data_AF-A0A0C9SV77-F1
#
_entry.id   AF-A0A0C9SV77-F1
#
_cell.length_a   1.000
_cell.length_b   1.000
_cell.length_c   1.000
_cell.angle_alpha   90.00
_cell.angle_beta   90.00
_cell.angle_gamma   90.00
#
_symmetry.space_group_name_H-M   'P 1'
#
loop_
_entity.id
_entity.type
_entity.pdbx_description
1 polymer ?
#
loop_
_entity_poly.entity_id
_entity_poly.type
_entity_poly.pdbx_seq_one_letter_code
_entity_poly.pdbx_strand_id
1 'polypeptide(L)'
;GRPRKKDFDGYTQVVIKAATSHFRFLIVTEEAFPKDAQMGQFALVSWAAACEALDFHYSASPAILKLISVRASQVHGELKTKARQLVHGFYPFDSSDNKRIIRANQDLADNLKEDYSFTYKDDELIHKGVFKSAIIQKIINKMWFATRNDEGVVHHSFFKPIRIQTHALVLSVIECCIEEYATGYKVDVDFSGIAYGPVYRKHLKNLQKFAD
;
A
#
# COMPACT_ATOMS: atom_id res chain seq x y z
N GLY A 1 -18.30 21.42 -7.33
CA GLY A 1 -18.48 20.00 -6.97
C GLY A 1 -17.21 19.21 -7.26
N ARG A 2 -16.99 18.07 -6.62
CA ARG A 2 -15.85 17.19 -6.91
C ARG A 2 -16.07 16.52 -8.29
N PRO A 3 -15.12 16.58 -9.24
CA PRO A 3 -15.30 15.97 -10.56
C PRO A 3 -15.42 14.45 -10.45
N ARG A 4 -16.34 13.87 -11.21
CA ARG A 4 -16.59 12.43 -11.28
C ARG A 4 -16.34 11.93 -12.70
N LYS A 5 -16.01 10.64 -12.82
CA LYS A 5 -15.76 10.00 -14.11
C LYS A 5 -16.94 10.16 -15.08
N LYS A 6 -18.18 10.07 -14.57
CA LYS A 6 -19.41 10.20 -15.37
C LYS A 6 -19.67 11.61 -15.92
N ASP A 7 -18.88 12.59 -15.49
CA ASP A 7 -19.00 13.97 -15.98
C ASP A 7 -18.23 14.15 -17.31
N PHE A 8 -17.58 13.09 -17.85
CA PHE A 8 -16.82 13.08 -19.11
C PHE A 8 -17.44 12.14 -20.16
N ASP A 9 -17.12 12.32 -21.44
CA ASP A 9 -17.58 11.45 -22.53
C ASP A 9 -17.01 10.01 -22.44
N GLY A 10 -17.60 9.08 -23.20
CA GLY A 10 -17.26 7.66 -23.12
C GLY A 10 -15.80 7.34 -23.44
N TYR A 11 -15.17 8.05 -24.38
CA TYR A 11 -13.77 7.82 -24.75
C TYR A 11 -12.85 8.34 -23.65
N THR A 12 -13.08 9.58 -23.18
CA THR A 12 -12.33 10.15 -22.05
C THR A 12 -12.44 9.26 -20.80
N GLN A 13 -13.61 8.65 -20.56
CA GLN A 13 -13.81 7.71 -19.47
C GLN A 13 -12.95 6.44 -19.58
N VAL A 14 -12.67 5.95 -20.79
CA VAL A 14 -11.78 4.80 -21.02
C VAL A 14 -10.34 5.19 -20.72
N VAL A 15 -9.89 6.35 -21.21
CA VAL A 15 -8.54 6.88 -20.95
C VAL A 15 -8.31 7.14 -19.46
N ILE A 16 -9.29 7.75 -18.77
CA ILE A 16 -9.24 7.94 -17.32
C ILE A 16 -9.05 6.62 -16.58
N LYS A 17 -9.68 5.52 -17.04
CA LYS A 17 -9.56 4.21 -16.41
C LYS A 17 -8.14 3.66 -16.58
N ALA A 18 -7.60 3.71 -17.80
CA ALA A 18 -6.23 3.27 -18.07
C ALA A 18 -5.20 4.11 -17.29
N ALA A 19 -5.35 5.45 -17.30
CA ALA A 19 -4.48 6.37 -16.57
C ALA A 19 -4.54 6.14 -15.05
N THR A 20 -5.73 5.86 -14.50
CA THR A 20 -5.91 5.51 -13.09
C THR A 20 -5.14 4.23 -12.73
N SER A 21 -5.18 3.21 -13.59
CA SER A 21 -4.43 1.96 -13.36
C SER A 21 -2.93 2.22 -13.35
N HIS A 22 -2.43 2.94 -14.36
CA HIS A 22 -1.01 3.29 -14.44
C HIS A 22 -0.55 4.13 -13.24
N PHE A 23 -1.38 5.09 -12.83
CA PHE A 23 -1.09 5.92 -11.67
C PHE A 23 -1.00 5.11 -10.37
N ARG A 24 -1.92 4.15 -10.16
CA ARG A 24 -1.86 3.24 -9.01
C ARG A 24 -0.55 2.45 -8.99
N PHE A 25 -0.02 2.06 -10.15
CA PHE A 25 1.30 1.43 -10.25
C PHE A 25 2.40 2.35 -9.77
N LEU A 26 2.50 3.57 -10.30
CA LEU A 26 3.52 4.53 -9.87
C LEU A 26 3.51 4.78 -8.35
N ILE A 27 2.32 4.84 -7.74
CA ILE A 27 2.19 4.93 -6.28
C ILE A 27 2.81 3.72 -5.58
N VAL A 28 2.49 2.49 -5.99
CA VAL A 28 2.97 1.30 -5.27
C VAL A 28 4.38 0.85 -5.67
N THR A 29 4.90 1.27 -6.82
CA THR A 29 6.18 0.81 -7.36
C THR A 29 7.28 1.86 -7.35
N GLU A 30 6.96 3.15 -7.34
CA GLU A 30 7.96 4.23 -7.45
C GLU A 30 8.02 5.12 -6.18
N GLU A 31 6.89 5.63 -5.70
CA GLU A 31 6.84 6.39 -4.44
C GLU A 31 5.42 6.34 -3.85
N ALA A 32 5.27 5.69 -2.69
CA ALA A 32 3.98 5.49 -2.04
C ALA A 32 3.40 6.77 -1.44
N PHE A 33 4.25 7.67 -0.94
CA PHE A 33 3.80 8.91 -0.30
C PHE A 33 4.44 10.12 -0.99
N PRO A 34 4.10 10.36 -2.28
CA PRO A 34 4.72 11.41 -3.05
C PRO A 34 4.27 12.78 -2.55
N LYS A 35 5.15 13.77 -2.64
CA LYS A 35 4.82 15.18 -2.41
C LYS A 35 3.93 15.70 -3.54
N ASP A 36 3.24 16.81 -3.31
CA ASP A 36 2.26 17.37 -4.27
C ASP A 36 2.80 17.55 -5.70
N ALA A 37 4.02 18.06 -5.86
CA ALA A 37 4.65 18.22 -7.17
C ALA A 37 4.84 16.86 -7.89
N GLN A 38 5.30 15.84 -7.17
CA GLN A 38 5.51 14.50 -7.71
C GLN A 38 4.17 13.79 -7.97
N MET A 39 3.17 14.02 -7.13
CA MET A 39 1.80 13.54 -7.32
C MET A 39 1.20 14.06 -8.64
N GLY A 40 1.42 15.35 -8.94
CA GLY A 40 1.02 15.96 -10.22
C GLY A 40 1.76 15.34 -11.40
N GLN A 41 3.07 15.13 -11.26
CA GLN A 41 3.88 14.50 -12.31
C GLN A 41 3.43 13.06 -12.60
N PHE A 42 3.17 12.26 -11.58
CA PHE A 42 2.67 10.88 -11.75
C PHE A 42 1.32 10.87 -12.48
N ALA A 43 0.42 11.81 -12.17
CA ALA A 43 -0.86 11.92 -12.85
C ALA A 43 -0.69 12.30 -14.33
N LEU A 44 0.20 13.25 -14.64
CA LEU A 44 0.51 13.65 -16.01
C LEU A 44 1.11 12.51 -16.83
N VAL A 45 2.13 11.82 -16.28
CA VAL A 45 2.77 10.68 -16.94
C VAL A 45 1.76 9.55 -17.17
N SER A 46 0.88 9.30 -16.20
CA SER A 46 -0.14 8.26 -16.34
C SER A 46 -1.21 8.59 -17.35
N TRP A 47 -1.58 9.87 -17.48
CA TRP A 47 -2.45 10.32 -18.56
C TRP A 47 -1.78 10.14 -19.92
N ALA A 48 -0.54 10.61 -20.07
CA ALA A 48 0.20 10.49 -21.32
C ALA A 48 0.35 9.03 -21.77
N ALA A 49 0.73 8.13 -20.87
CA ALA A 49 0.85 6.70 -21.16
C ALA A 49 -0.50 6.07 -21.58
N ALA A 50 -1.60 6.47 -20.95
CA ALA A 50 -2.93 6.00 -21.33
C ALA A 50 -3.41 6.54 -22.67
N CYS A 51 -3.08 7.80 -22.97
CA CYS A 51 -3.34 8.43 -24.26
C CYS A 51 -2.60 7.70 -25.39
N GLU A 52 -1.30 7.45 -25.21
CA GLU A 52 -0.48 6.72 -26.17
C GLU A 52 -1.01 5.31 -26.41
N ALA A 53 -1.32 4.56 -25.35
CA ALA A 53 -1.83 3.20 -25.46
C ALA A 53 -3.20 3.07 -26.14
N LEU A 54 -3.98 4.15 -26.18
CA LEU A 54 -5.34 4.19 -26.72
C LEU A 54 -5.45 5.06 -27.99
N ASP A 55 -4.32 5.50 -28.55
CA ASP A 55 -4.23 6.41 -29.70
C ASP A 55 -5.12 7.65 -29.54
N PHE A 56 -5.06 8.25 -28.35
CA PHE A 56 -5.87 9.40 -27.96
C PHE A 56 -4.99 10.64 -27.81
N HIS A 57 -5.32 11.72 -28.51
CA HIS A 57 -4.49 12.93 -28.59
C HIS A 57 -5.14 14.13 -27.91
N TYR A 58 -5.29 14.07 -26.59
CA TYR A 58 -5.83 15.19 -25.81
C TYR A 58 -5.06 15.44 -24.51
N SER A 59 -4.89 16.72 -24.18
CA SER A 59 -4.25 17.16 -22.95
C SER A 59 -5.16 16.97 -21.73
N ALA A 60 -4.61 16.49 -20.61
CA ALA A 60 -5.38 16.37 -19.38
C ALA A 60 -5.82 17.74 -18.86
N SER A 61 -7.11 17.89 -18.55
CA SER A 61 -7.58 19.03 -17.77
C SER A 61 -7.18 18.89 -16.30
N PRO A 62 -7.11 19.99 -15.52
CA PRO A 62 -6.87 19.92 -14.08
C PRO A 62 -7.87 19.02 -13.33
N ALA A 63 -9.11 18.93 -13.82
CA ALA A 63 -10.13 18.06 -13.25
C ALA A 63 -9.82 16.58 -13.46
N ILE A 64 -9.29 16.20 -14.64
CA ILE A 64 -8.85 14.84 -14.94
C ILE A 64 -7.66 14.46 -14.05
N LEU A 65 -6.65 15.33 -13.96
CA LEU A 65 -5.48 15.10 -13.12
C LEU A 65 -5.87 14.91 -11.65
N LYS A 66 -6.76 15.77 -11.13
CA LYS A 66 -7.29 15.63 -9.76
C LYS A 66 -8.01 14.29 -9.56
N LEU A 67 -8.77 13.82 -10.55
CA LEU A 67 -9.48 12.56 -10.47
C LEU A 67 -8.52 11.36 -10.45
N ILE A 68 -7.41 11.43 -11.19
CA ILE A 68 -6.34 10.43 -11.18
C ILE A 68 -5.60 10.47 -9.83
N SER A 69 -5.18 11.63 -9.34
CA SER A 69 -4.41 11.74 -8.09
C SER A 69 -5.14 11.24 -6.85
N VAL A 70 -6.48 11.36 -6.81
CA VAL A 70 -7.32 10.80 -5.74
C VAL A 70 -7.12 9.29 -5.54
N ARG A 71 -6.60 8.58 -6.54
CA ARG A 71 -6.44 7.12 -6.50
C ARG A 71 -5.33 6.68 -5.55
N ALA A 72 -4.42 7.57 -5.15
CA ALA A 72 -3.39 7.29 -4.15
C ALA A 72 -4.01 6.90 -2.79
N SER A 73 -4.92 7.73 -2.25
CA SER A 73 -5.58 7.40 -0.98
C SER A 73 -6.48 6.16 -1.08
N GLN A 74 -7.05 5.90 -2.26
CA GLN A 74 -7.86 4.70 -2.48
C GLN A 74 -7.03 3.43 -2.45
N VAL A 75 -5.87 3.39 -3.13
CA VAL A 75 -5.00 2.20 -3.12
C VAL A 75 -4.43 1.95 -1.72
N HIS A 76 -4.12 3.01 -0.95
CA HIS A 76 -3.72 2.89 0.45
C HIS A 76 -4.82 2.33 1.35
N GLY A 77 -6.04 2.86 1.24
CA GLY A 77 -7.18 2.37 2.03
C GLY A 77 -7.55 0.92 1.70
N GLU A 78 -7.49 0.54 0.43
CA GLU A 78 -7.68 -0.85 -0.02
C GLU A 78 -6.61 -1.77 0.57
N LEU A 79 -5.33 -1.39 0.46
CA LEU A 79 -4.21 -2.13 1.02
C LEU A 79 -4.34 -2.29 2.54
N LYS A 80 -4.63 -1.21 3.26
CA LYS A 80 -4.83 -1.23 4.73
C LYS A 80 -5.96 -2.18 5.12
N THR A 81 -7.07 -2.13 4.40
CA THR A 81 -8.23 -3.00 4.68
C THR A 81 -7.86 -4.48 4.55
N LYS A 82 -7.14 -4.85 3.48
CA LYS A 82 -6.68 -6.23 3.26
C LYS A 82 -5.60 -6.64 4.27
N ALA A 83 -4.65 -5.76 4.57
CA ALA A 83 -3.58 -6.01 5.53
C ALA A 83 -4.12 -6.21 6.94
N ARG A 84 -5.05 -5.37 7.40
CA ARG A 84 -5.69 -5.47 8.72
C ARG A 84 -6.34 -6.83 8.96
N GLN A 85 -7.02 -7.38 7.95
CA GLN A 85 -7.63 -8.72 8.06
C GLN A 85 -6.56 -9.80 8.24
N LEU A 86 -5.45 -9.70 7.51
CA LEU A 86 -4.36 -10.66 7.59
C LEU A 86 -3.59 -10.52 8.90
N VAL A 87 -3.27 -9.31 9.36
CA VAL A 87 -2.58 -9.05 10.64
C VAL A 87 -3.37 -9.60 11.81
N HIS A 88 -4.67 -9.36 11.86
CA HIS A 88 -5.54 -9.90 12.90
C HIS A 88 -5.64 -11.43 12.89
N GLY A 89 -5.59 -12.06 11.72
CA GLY A 89 -5.61 -13.52 11.61
C GLY A 89 -4.24 -14.19 11.75
N PHE A 90 -3.15 -13.41 11.70
CA PHE A 90 -1.77 -13.92 11.70
C PHE A 90 -1.14 -13.83 13.09
N TYR A 91 -1.43 -12.76 13.83
CA TYR A 91 -0.99 -12.58 15.20
C TYR A 91 -2.16 -12.79 16.17
N PRO A 92 -1.92 -13.27 17.40
CA PRO A 92 -2.98 -13.60 18.36
C PRO A 92 -3.57 -12.34 19.04
N PHE A 93 -3.86 -11.29 18.27
CA PHE A 93 -4.62 -10.14 18.76
C PHE A 93 -6.07 -10.54 19.03
N ASP A 94 -6.64 -10.04 20.12
CA ASP A 94 -8.02 -10.34 20.52
C ASP A 94 -8.80 -9.06 20.88
N SER A 95 -10.10 -9.06 20.65
CA SER A 95 -11.00 -7.92 20.92
C SER A 95 -11.66 -7.93 22.31
N SER A 96 -11.31 -8.90 23.16
CA SER A 96 -11.82 -9.00 24.53
C SER A 96 -11.47 -7.77 25.38
N ASP A 97 -12.41 -7.39 26.25
CA ASP A 97 -12.24 -6.36 27.28
C ASP A 97 -11.55 -6.87 28.56
N ASN A 98 -11.10 -8.13 28.57
CA ASN A 98 -10.37 -8.70 29.67
C ASN A 98 -9.01 -8.00 29.83
N LYS A 99 -8.74 -7.46 31.03
CA LYS A 99 -7.48 -6.77 31.37
C LYS A 99 -6.21 -7.56 31.01
N ARG A 100 -6.25 -8.90 31.10
CA ARG A 100 -5.12 -9.75 30.69
C ARG A 100 -4.91 -9.74 29.19
N ILE A 101 -5.99 -9.77 28.41
CA ILE A 101 -5.96 -9.71 26.95
C ILE A 101 -5.52 -8.33 26.47
N ILE A 102 -6.04 -7.26 27.07
CA ILE A 102 -5.62 -5.89 26.78
C ILE A 102 -4.09 -5.76 26.95
N ARG A 103 -3.56 -6.25 28.07
CA ARG A 103 -2.11 -6.24 28.31
C ARG A 103 -1.35 -7.12 27.31
N ALA A 104 -1.84 -8.32 27.02
CA ALA A 104 -1.21 -9.21 26.05
C ALA A 104 -1.15 -8.59 24.65
N ASN A 105 -2.20 -7.87 24.22
CA ASN A 105 -2.20 -7.13 22.96
C ASN A 105 -1.16 -6.01 22.95
N GLN A 106 -1.03 -5.24 24.05
CA GLN A 106 -0.02 -4.18 24.18
C GLN A 106 1.39 -4.78 24.07
N ASP A 107 1.68 -5.79 24.90
CA ASP A 107 2.97 -6.47 24.93
C ASP A 107 3.30 -7.05 23.54
N LEU A 108 2.32 -7.65 22.86
CA LEU A 108 2.48 -8.19 21.51
C LEU A 108 2.75 -7.10 20.47
N ALA A 109 2.02 -5.99 20.50
CA ALA A 109 2.22 -4.88 19.56
C ALA A 109 3.60 -4.25 19.74
N ASP A 110 4.03 -4.05 20.98
CA ASP A 110 5.35 -3.51 21.31
C ASP A 110 6.46 -4.47 20.86
N ASN A 111 6.36 -5.76 21.21
CA ASN A 111 7.33 -6.79 20.82
C ASN A 111 7.43 -6.93 19.30
N LEU A 112 6.30 -6.87 18.58
CA LEU A 112 6.29 -6.97 17.11
C LEU A 112 7.01 -5.80 16.45
N LYS A 113 6.86 -4.59 17.01
CA LYS A 113 7.47 -3.36 16.49
C LYS A 113 8.92 -3.19 16.91
N GLU A 114 9.31 -3.72 18.07
CA GLU A 114 10.70 -3.72 18.54
C GLU A 114 11.61 -4.38 17.51
N ASP A 115 12.64 -3.63 17.08
CA ASP A 115 13.59 -3.99 16.02
C ASP A 115 12.98 -4.58 14.73
N TYR A 116 11.72 -4.21 14.45
CA TYR A 116 10.91 -4.75 13.36
C TYR A 116 10.84 -6.28 13.38
N SER A 117 10.63 -6.87 14.55
CA SER A 117 10.54 -8.33 14.71
C SER A 117 9.46 -8.95 13.81
N PHE A 118 8.38 -8.20 13.49
CA PHE A 118 7.34 -8.60 12.52
C PHE A 118 7.86 -8.91 11.10
N THR A 119 9.09 -8.50 10.76
CA THR A 119 9.67 -8.71 9.43
C THR A 119 10.37 -10.06 9.27
N TYR A 120 10.73 -10.70 10.38
CA TYR A 120 11.52 -11.93 10.37
C TYR A 120 10.67 -13.13 9.95
N LYS A 121 11.34 -14.18 9.46
CA LYS A 121 10.67 -15.45 9.15
C LYS A 121 9.99 -16.00 10.41
N ASP A 122 8.84 -16.62 10.24
CA ASP A 122 7.93 -17.05 11.32
C ASP A 122 8.43 -18.28 12.13
N ASP A 123 9.75 -18.42 12.26
CA ASP A 123 10.42 -19.46 13.05
C ASP A 123 10.81 -18.85 14.41
N GLU A 124 9.98 -19.11 15.42
CA GLU A 124 10.01 -18.51 16.77
C GLU A 124 11.36 -18.63 17.49
N LEU A 125 12.23 -19.54 17.03
CA LEU A 125 13.50 -19.85 17.68
C LEU A 125 14.68 -19.07 17.11
N ILE A 126 14.54 -18.44 15.93
CA ILE A 126 15.68 -17.82 15.25
C ILE A 126 15.23 -16.58 14.47
N HIS A 127 15.72 -15.39 14.87
CA HIS A 127 15.67 -14.14 14.09
C HIS A 127 16.52 -14.23 12.79
N LYS A 128 16.19 -15.16 11.90
CA LYS A 128 16.79 -15.34 10.59
C LYS A 128 15.77 -15.00 9.50
N GLY A 129 16.26 -14.45 8.39
CA GLY A 129 15.42 -14.09 7.26
C GLY A 129 14.62 -12.81 7.49
N VAL A 130 15.32 -11.70 7.74
CA VAL A 130 14.74 -10.35 7.73
C VAL A 130 13.96 -10.15 6.42
N PHE A 131 12.77 -9.55 6.51
CA PHE A 131 11.81 -9.35 5.42
C PHE A 131 11.24 -10.63 4.78
N LYS A 132 11.29 -11.76 5.48
CA LYS A 132 10.75 -13.05 5.01
C LYS A 132 9.56 -13.57 5.82
N SER A 133 8.93 -12.74 6.67
CA SER A 133 7.65 -13.12 7.30
C SER A 133 6.61 -13.49 6.23
N ALA A 134 5.89 -14.59 6.44
CA ALA A 134 4.90 -15.05 5.46
C ALA A 134 3.76 -14.04 5.27
N ILE A 135 3.50 -13.17 6.24
CA ILE A 135 2.45 -12.14 6.14
C ILE A 135 2.72 -11.15 5.00
N ILE A 136 3.99 -10.84 4.71
CA ILE A 136 4.39 -9.92 3.63
C ILE A 136 3.90 -10.47 2.29
N GLN A 137 4.24 -11.73 1.98
CA GLN A 137 3.81 -12.38 0.73
C GLN A 137 2.29 -12.59 0.69
N LYS A 138 1.66 -12.93 1.83
CA LYS A 138 0.20 -13.06 1.91
C LYS A 138 -0.50 -11.74 1.56
N ILE A 139 0.00 -10.60 2.04
CA ILE A 139 -0.55 -9.28 1.72
C ILE A 139 -0.33 -8.94 0.25
N ILE A 140 0.88 -9.17 -0.29
CA ILE A 140 1.16 -8.96 -1.71
C ILE A 140 0.19 -9.76 -2.59
N ASN A 141 0.04 -11.06 -2.28
CA ASN A 141 -0.87 -11.93 -3.02
C ASN A 141 -2.32 -11.45 -2.89
N LYS A 142 -2.78 -11.11 -1.68
CA LYS A 142 -4.15 -10.64 -1.45
C LYS A 142 -4.43 -9.31 -2.14
N MET A 143 -3.44 -8.42 -2.23
CA MET A 143 -3.61 -7.10 -2.81
C MET A 143 -3.59 -7.13 -4.34
N TRP A 144 -2.63 -7.83 -4.96
CA TRP A 144 -2.36 -7.71 -6.39
C TRP A 144 -2.48 -9.02 -7.18
N PHE A 145 -2.63 -10.19 -6.53
CA PHE A 145 -2.57 -11.50 -7.19
C PHE A 145 -3.62 -12.52 -6.68
N ALA A 146 -4.75 -12.07 -6.13
CA ALA A 146 -5.76 -12.97 -5.58
C ALA A 146 -6.65 -13.57 -6.68
N THR A 147 -6.89 -12.83 -7.77
CA THR A 147 -7.72 -13.28 -8.90
C THR A 147 -7.04 -13.01 -10.25
N ARG A 148 -7.50 -13.71 -11.30
CA ARG A 148 -7.00 -13.53 -12.68
C ARG A 148 -7.19 -12.11 -13.23
N ASN A 149 -8.04 -11.31 -12.60
CA ASN A 149 -8.37 -9.95 -13.01
C ASN A 149 -7.67 -8.89 -12.15
N ASP A 150 -6.89 -9.30 -11.14
CA ASP A 150 -6.19 -8.36 -10.28
C ASP A 150 -5.05 -7.66 -11.02
N GLU A 151 -4.71 -6.46 -10.57
CA GLU A 151 -3.80 -5.56 -11.27
C GLU A 151 -2.42 -6.20 -11.50
N GLY A 152 -1.90 -6.96 -10.54
CA GLY A 152 -0.63 -7.65 -10.66
C GLY A 152 -0.65 -8.84 -11.64
N VAL A 153 -1.81 -9.42 -11.91
CA VAL A 153 -1.96 -10.50 -12.91
C VAL A 153 -2.09 -9.91 -14.31
N VAL A 154 -2.94 -8.91 -14.48
CA VAL A 154 -3.16 -8.26 -15.78
C VAL A 154 -1.93 -7.47 -16.23
N HIS A 155 -1.25 -6.81 -15.29
CA HIS A 155 -0.11 -5.94 -15.55
C HIS A 155 1.19 -6.51 -14.93
N HIS A 156 1.42 -7.80 -15.13
CA HIS A 156 2.53 -8.55 -14.50
C HIS A 156 3.92 -7.93 -14.71
N SER A 157 4.16 -7.25 -15.84
CA SER A 157 5.43 -6.58 -16.14
C SER A 157 5.79 -5.48 -15.12
N PHE A 158 4.80 -4.85 -14.50
CA PHE A 158 5.02 -3.81 -13.49
C PHE A 158 5.39 -4.38 -12.11
N PHE A 159 5.11 -5.66 -11.87
CA PHE A 159 5.36 -6.34 -10.60
C PHE A 159 6.42 -7.45 -10.71
N LYS A 160 7.12 -7.55 -11.84
CA LYS A 160 8.15 -8.57 -12.07
C LYS A 160 9.52 -7.91 -12.34
N PRO A 161 10.44 -7.87 -11.35
CA PRO A 161 10.28 -8.28 -9.95
C PRO A 161 9.44 -7.28 -9.12
N ILE A 162 8.95 -7.71 -7.95
CA ILE A 162 8.30 -6.80 -7.00
C ILE A 162 9.35 -5.79 -6.53
N ARG A 163 9.03 -4.49 -6.68
CA ARG A 163 9.94 -3.40 -6.33
C ARG A 163 10.16 -3.31 -4.82
N ILE A 164 11.31 -2.79 -4.41
CA ILE A 164 11.62 -2.54 -2.99
C ILE A 164 10.65 -1.52 -2.37
N GLN A 165 10.14 -0.59 -3.17
CA GLN A 165 9.12 0.39 -2.80
C GLN A 165 7.82 -0.32 -2.40
N THR A 166 7.39 -1.31 -3.18
CA THR A 166 6.20 -2.11 -2.87
C THR A 166 6.38 -2.87 -1.56
N HIS A 167 7.57 -3.43 -1.32
CA HIS A 167 7.89 -4.08 -0.04
C HIS A 167 7.84 -3.08 1.11
N ALA A 168 8.48 -1.92 1.00
CA ALA A 168 8.46 -0.88 2.02
C ALA A 168 7.03 -0.42 2.35
N LEU A 169 6.18 -0.29 1.33
CA LEU A 169 4.76 0.04 1.50
C LEU A 169 4.01 -1.07 2.27
N VAL A 170 4.24 -2.34 1.95
CA VAL A 170 3.63 -3.48 2.66
C VAL A 170 4.12 -3.55 4.12
N LEU A 171 5.41 -3.33 4.38
CA LEU A 171 5.94 -3.27 5.74
C LEU A 171 5.30 -2.14 6.55
N SER A 172 5.15 -0.97 5.94
CA SER A 172 4.53 0.20 6.58
C SER A 172 3.08 -0.05 6.95
N VAL A 173 2.31 -0.73 6.09
CA VAL A 173 0.91 -1.02 6.39
C VAL A 173 0.75 -2.11 7.44
N ILE A 174 1.68 -3.08 7.50
CA ILE A 174 1.72 -4.08 8.59
C ILE A 174 1.95 -3.37 9.92
N GLU A 175 2.98 -2.52 9.99
CA GLU A 175 3.28 -1.72 11.19
C GLU A 175 2.09 -0.84 11.57
N CYS A 176 1.39 -0.25 10.59
CA CYS A 176 0.15 0.49 10.83
C CYS A 176 -0.95 -0.35 11.45
N CYS A 177 -1.16 -1.59 10.97
CA CYS A 177 -2.19 -2.47 11.52
C CYS A 177 -1.82 -3.02 12.90
N ILE A 178 -0.52 -3.17 13.21
CA ILE A 178 -0.05 -3.54 14.55
C ILE A 178 -0.25 -2.36 15.52
N GLU A 179 0.04 -1.13 15.09
CA GLU A 179 -0.17 0.09 15.88
C GLU A 179 -1.63 0.24 16.35
N GLU A 180 -2.59 -0.28 15.58
CA GLU A 180 -4.00 -0.27 15.98
C GLU A 180 -4.23 -0.93 17.35
N TYR A 181 -3.32 -1.79 17.82
CA TYR A 181 -3.43 -2.50 19.10
C TYR A 181 -2.49 -1.94 20.20
N ALA A 182 -1.79 -0.83 19.98
CA ALA A 182 -0.84 -0.26 20.94
C ALA A 182 -1.50 0.14 22.29
N THR A 183 -2.80 0.43 22.29
CA THR A 183 -3.56 0.72 23.52
C THR A 183 -4.11 -0.54 24.20
N GLY A 184 -3.88 -1.71 23.61
CA GLY A 184 -4.49 -2.99 23.97
C GLY A 184 -5.89 -3.19 23.39
N TYR A 185 -6.54 -2.11 22.95
CA TYR A 185 -7.76 -2.14 22.15
C TYR A 185 -7.44 -1.82 20.70
N LYS A 186 -8.27 -2.33 19.80
CA LYS A 186 -8.22 -1.96 18.39
C LYS A 186 -8.74 -0.53 18.17
N VAL A 187 -7.83 0.38 17.85
CA VAL A 187 -8.12 1.78 17.51
C VAL A 187 -7.67 2.03 16.07
N ASP A 188 -8.52 2.67 15.26
CA ASP A 188 -8.16 2.97 13.86
C ASP A 188 -7.03 4.01 13.80
N VAL A 189 -5.94 3.67 13.10
CA VAL A 189 -4.77 4.53 12.93
C VAL A 189 -4.68 5.05 11.49
N ASP A 190 -4.68 6.36 11.26
CA ASP A 190 -4.68 6.88 9.89
C ASP A 190 -3.44 6.46 9.06
N PHE A 191 -3.66 5.81 7.92
CA PHE A 191 -2.60 5.39 7.00
C PHE A 191 -2.39 6.45 5.91
N SER A 192 -1.97 7.64 6.33
CA SER A 192 -1.72 8.79 5.46
C SER A 192 -0.23 9.09 5.29
N GLY A 193 0.11 9.91 4.29
CA GLY A 193 1.49 10.31 4.05
C GLY A 193 2.12 11.14 5.16
N ILE A 194 1.31 11.84 5.96
CA ILE A 194 1.78 12.59 7.13
C ILE A 194 2.22 11.61 8.23
N ALA A 195 1.36 10.64 8.57
CA ALA A 195 1.63 9.68 9.64
C ALA A 195 2.65 8.60 9.23
N TYR A 196 2.47 7.98 8.06
CA TYR A 196 3.22 6.79 7.63
C TYR A 196 4.25 7.04 6.53
N GLY A 197 4.32 8.25 5.94
CA GLY A 197 5.40 8.60 5.01
C GLY A 197 6.81 8.46 5.62
N PRO A 198 7.05 8.91 6.87
CA PRO A 198 8.33 8.70 7.54
C PRO A 198 8.65 7.21 7.79
N VAL A 199 7.66 6.42 8.21
CA VAL A 199 7.78 4.97 8.46
C VAL A 199 8.14 4.24 7.16
N TYR A 200 7.45 4.56 6.07
CA TYR A 200 7.77 4.04 4.73
C TYR A 200 9.20 4.33 4.30
N ARG A 201 9.67 5.57 4.44
CA ARG A 201 11.06 5.92 4.09
C ARG A 201 12.08 5.19 4.94
N LYS A 202 11.76 4.91 6.22
CA LYS A 202 12.60 4.13 7.12
C LYS A 202 12.73 2.68 6.64
N HIS A 203 11.61 2.03 6.30
CA HIS A 203 11.58 0.68 5.72
C HIS A 203 12.30 0.61 4.38
N LEU A 204 12.08 1.59 3.49
CA LEU A 204 12.75 1.66 2.21
C LEU A 204 14.26 1.75 2.36
N LYS A 205 14.75 2.62 3.27
CA LYS A 205 16.18 2.75 3.58
C LYS A 205 16.76 1.46 4.15
N ASN A 206 16.01 0.75 4.98
CA ASN A 206 16.46 -0.53 5.53
C ASN A 206 16.55 -1.58 4.42
N LEU A 207 15.52 -1.74 3.58
CA LEU A 207 15.51 -2.67 2.45
C LEU A 207 16.67 -2.41 1.48
N GLN A 208 16.99 -1.14 1.19
CA GLN A 208 18.13 -0.77 0.34
C GLN A 208 19.46 -1.28 0.92
N LYS A 209 19.69 -1.13 2.22
CA LYS A 209 20.91 -1.63 2.88
C LYS A 209 21.07 -3.15 2.85
N PHE A 210 19.98 -3.90 2.68
CA PHE A 210 20.01 -5.37 2.58
C PHE A 210 20.07 -5.87 1.13
N ALA A 211 19.82 -5.00 0.16
CA ALA A 211 19.92 -5.31 -1.26
C ALA A 211 21.35 -5.10 -1.81
N ASP A 212 22.17 -4.33 -1.09
CA ASP A 212 23.62 -4.19 -1.26
C ASP A 212 24.38 -5.37 -0.60
#